data_AF-A0A136MGK8-F1
#
_entry.id   AF-A0A136MGK8-F1
#
_cell.length_a   1.000
_cell.length_b   1.000
_cell.length_c   1.000
_cell.angle_alpha   90.00
_cell.angle_beta   90.00
_cell.angle_gamma   90.00
#
_symmetry.space_group_name_H-M   'P 1'
#
loop_
_entity.id
_entity.type
_entity.pdbx_description
1 polymer ?
#
loop_
_entity_poly.entity_id
_entity_poly.type
_entity_poly.pdbx_seq_one_letter_code
_entity_poly.pdbx_strand_id
1 'polypeptide(L)'
;MTLMASICGPLYVSIPLMLGQILYLSEPGAWILFFVILATWLSDTGAYFGGRMLGRHKLCPTISPGKTWEGSISGLLLSLTGILVVWGVQSFRGGPDGLGAGFFWTAGSWLDLIRLELLALMLVAGGTLGDLIESMLKRDLKVKDSGSGLTGHGGFLDITDSLLVNLPLMFFYVLLFEPIPLAI
;
A
#
# COMPACT_ATOMS: atom_id res chain seq x y z
N MET A 1 0.10 -26.18 -14.97
CA MET A 1 -0.08 -24.72 -14.83
C MET A 1 -1.19 -24.33 -15.78
N THR A 2 -2.34 -23.85 -15.28
CA THR A 2 -3.45 -23.43 -16.14
C THR A 2 -3.00 -22.24 -16.99
N LEU A 3 -3.48 -22.14 -18.23
CA LEU A 3 -3.19 -21.03 -19.14
C LEU A 3 -3.39 -19.66 -18.46
N MET A 4 -4.44 -19.57 -17.62
CA MET A 4 -4.77 -18.40 -16.81
C MET A 4 -3.64 -18.00 -15.85
N ALA A 5 -3.02 -18.94 -15.11
CA ALA A 5 -1.93 -18.62 -14.19
C ALA A 5 -0.68 -18.11 -14.93
N SER A 6 -0.45 -18.60 -16.14
CA SER A 6 0.72 -18.24 -16.97
C SER A 6 0.62 -16.82 -17.56
N ILE A 7 -0.60 -16.31 -17.73
CA ILE A 7 -0.86 -14.96 -18.29
C ILE A 7 -1.15 -13.96 -17.17
N CYS A 8 -2.05 -14.31 -16.24
CA CYS A 8 -2.47 -13.41 -15.17
C CYS A 8 -1.35 -13.12 -14.16
N GLY A 9 -0.48 -14.10 -13.86
CA GLY A 9 0.62 -13.91 -12.90
C GLY A 9 1.62 -12.83 -13.33
N PRO A 10 2.22 -12.92 -14.54
CA PRO A 10 3.11 -11.88 -15.04
C PRO A 10 2.43 -10.51 -15.15
N LEU A 11 1.16 -10.44 -15.57
CA LEU A 11 0.43 -9.17 -15.65
C LEU A 11 0.16 -8.55 -14.27
N TYR A 12 -0.17 -9.38 -13.27
CA TYR A 12 -0.39 -8.96 -11.89
C TYR A 12 0.85 -8.32 -11.27
N VAL A 13 2.05 -8.76 -11.67
CA VAL A 13 3.31 -8.18 -11.19
C VAL A 13 3.77 -7.00 -12.06
N SER A 14 3.78 -7.18 -13.38
CA SER A 14 4.38 -6.21 -14.30
C SER A 14 3.60 -4.90 -14.42
N ILE A 15 2.26 -4.94 -14.45
CA ILE A 15 1.45 -3.72 -14.61
C ILE A 15 1.61 -2.80 -13.40
N PRO A 16 1.44 -3.25 -12.14
CA PRO A 16 1.69 -2.40 -10.98
C PRO A 16 3.08 -1.81 -10.91
N LEU A 17 4.11 -2.62 -11.22
CA LEU A 17 5.49 -2.13 -11.20
C LEU A 17 5.75 -1.10 -12.29
N MET A 18 5.19 -1.28 -13.48
CA MET A 18 5.23 -0.28 -14.55
C MET A 18 4.58 1.03 -14.11
N LEU A 19 3.39 0.97 -13.49
CA LEU A 19 2.71 2.17 -12.97
C LEU A 19 3.51 2.82 -11.84
N GLY A 20 4.13 2.02 -10.97
CA GLY A 20 5.07 2.51 -9.95
C GLY A 20 6.28 3.22 -10.55
N GLN A 21 6.80 2.73 -11.68
CA GLN A 21 7.88 3.40 -12.41
C GLN A 21 7.42 4.73 -13.01
N ILE A 22 6.21 4.81 -13.58
CA ILE A 22 5.66 6.09 -14.09
C ILE A 22 5.50 7.09 -12.94
N LEU A 23 5.00 6.64 -11.78
CA LEU A 23 4.94 7.46 -10.57
C LEU A 23 6.32 7.96 -10.15
N TYR A 24 7.34 7.09 -10.13
CA TYR A 24 8.71 7.46 -9.76
C TYR A 24 9.32 8.54 -10.66
N LEU A 25 9.07 8.44 -11.96
CA LEU A 25 9.61 9.36 -12.97
C LEU A 25 8.86 10.69 -13.02
N SER A 26 7.69 10.79 -12.38
CA SER A 26 6.95 12.04 -12.24
C SER A 26 7.63 12.93 -11.18
N GLU A 27 7.29 14.22 -11.11
CA GLU A 27 7.81 15.12 -10.07
C GLU A 27 6.66 15.54 -9.14
N PRO A 28 6.66 15.21 -7.82
CA PRO A 28 7.77 14.66 -7.01
C PRO A 28 7.66 13.13 -6.77
N GLY A 29 7.98 12.32 -7.77
CA GLY A 29 7.68 10.88 -7.84
C GLY A 29 8.33 10.01 -6.78
N ALA A 30 9.57 10.32 -6.38
CA ALA A 30 10.24 9.63 -5.29
C ALA A 30 9.48 9.75 -3.96
N TRP A 31 8.86 10.91 -3.70
CA TRP A 31 8.06 11.15 -2.49
C TRP A 31 6.74 10.42 -2.53
N ILE A 32 6.11 10.35 -3.71
CA ILE A 32 4.90 9.56 -3.93
C ILE A 32 5.17 8.09 -3.60
N LEU A 33 6.25 7.51 -4.14
CA LEU A 33 6.59 6.12 -3.86
C LEU A 33 6.96 5.88 -2.39
N PHE A 34 7.77 6.76 -1.80
CA PHE A 34 8.10 6.69 -0.38
C PHE A 34 6.83 6.64 0.47
N PHE A 35 5.84 7.46 0.14
CA PHE A 35 4.58 7.50 0.86
C PHE A 35 3.77 6.22 0.73
N VAL A 36 3.61 5.69 -0.49
CA VAL A 36 2.89 4.43 -0.71
C VAL A 36 3.53 3.30 0.09
N ILE A 37 4.87 3.19 0.04
CA ILE A 37 5.61 2.17 0.77
C ILE A 37 5.41 2.36 2.28
N LEU A 38 5.58 3.58 2.80
CA LEU A 38 5.44 3.88 4.22
C LEU A 38 4.03 3.57 4.73
N ALA A 39 2.99 4.02 4.02
CA ALA A 39 1.60 3.77 4.39
C ALA A 39 1.25 2.28 4.40
N THR A 40 1.79 1.53 3.41
CA THR A 40 1.63 0.07 3.32
C THR A 40 2.31 -0.62 4.50
N TRP A 41 3.58 -0.30 4.77
CA TRP A 41 4.34 -0.90 5.86
C TRP A 41 3.75 -0.59 7.24
N LEU A 42 3.31 0.64 7.48
CA LEU A 42 2.62 1.00 8.72
C LEU A 42 1.30 0.25 8.86
N SER A 43 0.54 0.11 7.78
CA SER A 43 -0.70 -0.68 7.77
C SER A 43 -0.44 -2.13 8.15
N ASP A 44 0.52 -2.79 7.49
CA ASP A 44 0.84 -4.21 7.72
C ASP A 44 1.39 -4.43 9.13
N THR A 45 2.25 -3.53 9.60
CA THR A 45 2.79 -3.54 10.96
C THR A 45 1.66 -3.40 11.99
N GLY A 46 0.79 -2.40 11.82
CA GLY A 46 -0.32 -2.17 12.74
C GLY A 46 -1.28 -3.35 12.74
N ALA A 47 -1.62 -3.89 11.56
CA ALA A 47 -2.49 -5.04 11.42
C ALA A 47 -1.92 -6.30 12.06
N TYR A 48 -0.61 -6.53 11.94
CA TYR A 48 0.07 -7.64 12.59
C TYR A 48 -0.01 -7.52 14.13
N PHE A 49 0.43 -6.39 14.69
CA PHE A 49 0.47 -6.22 16.15
C PHE A 49 -0.92 -6.13 16.76
N GLY A 50 -1.83 -5.32 16.20
CA GLY A 50 -3.19 -5.21 16.72
C GLY A 50 -4.01 -6.47 16.48
N GLY A 51 -3.78 -7.19 15.37
CA GLY A 51 -4.38 -8.50 15.15
C GLY A 51 -3.92 -9.54 16.18
N ARG A 52 -2.64 -9.50 16.59
CA ARG A 52 -2.10 -10.40 17.61
C ARG A 52 -2.56 -10.05 19.02
N MET A 53 -2.72 -8.77 19.36
CA MET A 53 -3.08 -8.32 20.71
C MET A 53 -4.59 -8.30 20.94
N LEU A 54 -5.38 -7.92 19.92
CA LEU A 54 -6.81 -7.63 20.05
C LEU A 54 -7.69 -8.50 19.13
N GLY A 55 -7.09 -9.34 18.28
CA GLY A 55 -7.82 -10.11 17.27
C GLY A 55 -8.84 -11.08 17.87
N ARG A 56 -10.12 -10.81 17.62
CA ARG A 56 -11.24 -11.67 18.02
C ARG A 56 -12.07 -12.09 16.83
N HIS A 57 -12.33 -11.17 15.89
CA HIS A 57 -13.18 -11.42 14.74
C HIS A 57 -12.35 -11.62 13.46
N LYS A 58 -12.48 -12.81 12.86
CA LYS A 58 -11.77 -13.15 11.62
C LYS A 58 -12.34 -12.35 10.45
N LEU A 59 -11.45 -11.84 9.60
CA LEU A 59 -11.82 -11.08 8.41
C LEU A 59 -12.24 -12.01 7.28
N CYS A 60 -11.39 -12.97 6.93
CA CYS A 60 -11.66 -13.92 5.85
C CYS A 60 -11.10 -15.32 6.18
N PRO A 61 -11.81 -16.12 7.01
CA PRO A 61 -11.28 -17.38 7.53
C PRO A 61 -11.01 -18.45 6.47
N THR A 62 -11.71 -18.41 5.33
CA THR A 62 -11.54 -19.39 4.24
C THR A 62 -10.26 -19.16 3.43
N ILE A 63 -9.86 -17.90 3.25
CA ILE A 63 -8.71 -17.51 2.40
C ILE A 63 -7.46 -17.29 3.26
N SER A 64 -7.61 -16.48 4.32
CA SER A 64 -6.53 -16.09 5.24
C SER A 64 -7.01 -16.16 6.70
N PRO A 65 -6.83 -17.32 7.37
CA PRO A 65 -7.26 -17.54 8.75
C PRO A 65 -6.60 -16.61 9.79
N GLY A 66 -5.47 -15.99 9.42
CA GLY A 66 -4.71 -15.10 10.29
C GLY A 66 -5.30 -13.70 10.41
N LYS A 67 -6.01 -13.21 9.39
CA LYS A 67 -6.51 -11.83 9.32
C LYS A 67 -7.71 -11.60 10.25
N THR A 68 -7.70 -10.47 10.96
CA THR A 68 -8.78 -10.04 11.85
C THR A 68 -9.26 -8.63 11.52
N TRP A 69 -10.52 -8.34 11.86
CA TRP A 69 -11.08 -7.00 11.74
C TRP A 69 -10.36 -6.01 12.66
N GLU A 70 -10.05 -6.42 13.90
CA GLU A 70 -9.33 -5.59 14.85
C GLU A 70 -7.92 -5.26 14.36
N GLY A 71 -7.25 -6.23 13.74
CA GLY A 71 -5.97 -6.00 13.06
C GLY A 71 -6.12 -4.97 11.95
N SER A 72 -7.06 -5.15 11.04
CA SER A 72 -7.27 -4.21 9.92
C SER A 72 -7.54 -2.77 10.41
N ILE A 73 -8.35 -2.61 11.47
CA ILE A 73 -8.61 -1.30 12.09
C ILE A 73 -7.34 -0.72 12.72
N SER A 74 -6.55 -1.53 13.42
CA SER A 74 -5.29 -1.06 14.02
C SER A 74 -4.23 -0.67 12.97
N GLY A 75 -4.19 -1.37 11.84
CA GLY A 75 -3.37 -1.02 10.68
C GLY A 75 -3.77 0.33 10.09
N LEU A 76 -5.08 0.55 9.91
CA LEU A 76 -5.62 1.84 9.47
C LEU A 76 -5.19 2.97 10.41
N LEU A 77 -5.40 2.80 11.72
CA LEU A 77 -5.06 3.84 12.72
C LEU A 77 -3.55 4.14 12.75
N LEU A 78 -2.70 3.12 12.65
CA LEU A 78 -1.25 3.31 12.63
C LEU A 78 -0.78 4.01 11.36
N SER A 79 -1.32 3.61 10.20
CA SER A 79 -1.02 4.25 8.92
C SER A 79 -1.46 5.71 8.90
N LEU A 80 -2.70 6.01 9.32
CA LEU A 80 -3.21 7.38 9.46
C LEU A 80 -2.33 8.23 10.38
N THR A 81 -1.96 7.70 11.55
CA THR A 81 -1.10 8.41 12.50
C THR A 81 0.27 8.71 11.90
N GLY A 82 0.89 7.74 11.21
CA GLY A 82 2.19 7.96 10.57
C GLY A 82 2.13 9.00 9.45
N ILE A 83 1.04 9.03 8.68
CA ILE A 83 0.80 10.04 7.64
C ILE A 83 0.68 11.43 8.25
N LEU A 84 -0.10 11.57 9.33
CA LEU A 84 -0.24 12.84 10.06
C LEU A 84 1.08 13.31 10.66
N VAL A 85 1.92 12.38 11.15
CA VAL A 85 3.27 12.70 11.65
C VAL A 85 4.17 13.20 10.52
N VAL A 86 4.17 12.52 9.37
CA VAL A 86 4.95 12.94 8.20
C VAL A 86 4.53 14.32 7.71
N TRP A 87 3.22 14.57 7.63
CA TRP A 87 2.67 15.88 7.30
C TRP A 87 3.09 16.94 8.33
N GLY A 88 2.90 16.66 9.62
CA GLY A 88 3.27 17.58 10.70
C GLY A 88 4.76 17.94 10.69
N VAL A 89 5.65 16.95 10.57
CA VAL A 89 7.10 17.17 10.51
C VAL A 89 7.49 18.05 9.31
N GLN A 90 6.85 17.87 8.16
CA GLN A 90 7.09 18.73 6.99
C GLN A 90 6.60 20.17 7.23
N SER A 91 5.40 20.32 7.79
CA SER A 91 4.84 21.64 8.16
C SER A 91 5.74 22.40 9.15
N PHE A 92 6.44 21.70 10.06
CA PHE A 92 7.38 22.29 11.00
C PHE A 92 8.78 22.56 10.43
N ARG A 93 9.28 21.75 9.47
CA ARG A 93 10.67 21.82 8.97
C ARG A 93 10.92 22.76 7.79
N GLY A 94 9.88 23.40 7.26
CA GLY A 94 10.03 24.64 6.51
C GLY A 94 9.60 24.59 5.05
N GLY A 95 8.52 25.33 4.78
CA GLY A 95 8.24 26.00 3.51
C GLY A 95 7.87 25.12 2.29
N PRO A 96 7.36 25.75 1.22
CA PRO A 96 7.06 25.10 -0.06
C PRO A 96 8.27 24.49 -0.78
N ASP A 97 9.47 24.62 -0.21
CA ASP A 97 10.76 24.22 -0.80
C ASP A 97 11.37 23.00 -0.06
N GLY A 98 10.67 22.47 0.95
CA GLY A 98 11.09 21.29 1.71
C GLY A 98 11.14 20.00 0.86
N LEU A 99 11.92 19.04 1.36
CA LEU A 99 11.97 17.66 0.85
C LEU A 99 10.55 17.04 0.84
N GLY A 100 9.88 17.04 -0.33
CA GLY A 100 8.51 16.49 -0.50
C GLY A 100 7.39 17.53 -0.60
N ALA A 101 7.74 18.82 -0.66
CA ALA A 101 6.79 19.91 -0.60
C ALA A 101 5.72 19.85 -1.71
N GLY A 102 6.04 19.49 -2.96
CA GLY A 102 5.04 19.46 -4.03
C GLY A 102 3.80 18.58 -3.75
N PHE A 103 3.98 17.45 -3.06
CA PHE A 103 2.92 16.46 -2.83
C PHE A 103 2.24 16.58 -1.45
N PHE A 104 2.98 17.00 -0.41
CA PHE A 104 2.43 17.15 0.95
C PHE A 104 2.18 18.59 1.40
N TRP A 105 2.87 19.58 0.82
CA TRP A 105 2.73 20.98 1.21
C TRP A 105 1.40 21.59 0.76
N THR A 106 0.82 21.06 -0.32
CA THR A 106 -0.52 21.44 -0.76
C THR A 106 -1.57 21.20 0.32
N ALA A 107 -1.27 20.38 1.33
CA ALA A 107 -2.14 20.14 2.47
C ALA A 107 -2.19 21.27 3.53
N GLY A 108 -2.42 22.49 3.06
CA GLY A 108 -2.68 23.67 3.90
C GLY A 108 -4.17 23.87 4.21
N SER A 109 -5.09 23.22 3.48
CA SER A 109 -6.53 23.35 3.69
C SER A 109 -7.15 22.12 4.35
N TRP A 110 -8.31 22.30 4.99
CA TRP A 110 -9.11 21.19 5.54
C TRP A 110 -9.48 20.13 4.49
N LEU A 111 -9.63 20.54 3.22
CA LEU A 111 -9.94 19.61 2.13
C LEU A 111 -8.78 18.66 1.85
N ASP A 112 -7.55 19.11 2.01
CA ASP A 112 -6.37 18.29 1.74
C ASP A 112 -6.11 17.30 2.87
N LEU A 113 -6.44 17.66 4.12
CA LEU A 113 -6.45 16.70 5.23
C LEU A 113 -7.43 15.55 4.95
N ILE A 114 -8.64 15.87 4.50
CA ILE A 114 -9.64 14.87 4.10
C ILE A 114 -9.11 14.00 2.95
N ARG A 115 -8.44 14.59 1.96
CA ARG A 115 -7.82 13.83 0.85
C ARG A 115 -6.74 12.88 1.33
N LEU A 116 -5.86 13.31 2.24
CA LEU A 116 -4.83 12.46 2.85
C LEU A 116 -5.44 11.30 3.65
N GLU A 117 -6.52 11.54 4.40
CA GLU A 117 -7.23 10.49 5.13
C GLU A 117 -7.91 9.48 4.18
N LEU A 118 -8.57 9.96 3.12
CA LEU A 118 -9.17 9.10 2.10
C LEU A 118 -8.12 8.28 1.35
N LEU A 119 -6.97 8.88 1.05
CA LEU A 119 -5.83 8.19 0.44
C LEU A 119 -5.29 7.10 1.37
N ALA A 120 -5.11 7.39 2.66
CA ALA A 120 -4.69 6.39 3.65
C ALA A 120 -5.67 5.21 3.72
N LEU A 121 -6.97 5.50 3.78
CA LEU A 121 -8.01 4.48 3.79
C LEU A 121 -7.96 3.61 2.52
N MET A 122 -7.79 4.24 1.36
CA MET A 122 -7.67 3.56 0.08
C MET A 122 -6.45 2.62 0.05
N LEU A 123 -5.28 3.08 0.51
CA LEU A 123 -4.05 2.27 0.52
C LEU A 123 -4.10 1.14 1.55
N VAL A 124 -4.76 1.33 2.69
CA VAL A 124 -4.97 0.26 3.69
C VAL A 124 -5.91 -0.81 3.16
N ALA A 125 -7.01 -0.39 2.53
CA ALA A 125 -7.96 -1.31 1.88
C ALA A 125 -7.29 -2.05 0.72
N GLY A 126 -6.54 -1.33 -0.13
CA GLY A 126 -5.77 -1.88 -1.23
C GLY A 126 -4.72 -2.90 -0.79
N GLY A 127 -3.92 -2.59 0.22
CA GLY A 127 -2.93 -3.52 0.77
C GLY A 127 -3.59 -4.79 1.32
N THR A 128 -4.71 -4.64 2.06
CA THR A 128 -5.48 -5.79 2.55
C THR A 128 -6.01 -6.65 1.41
N LEU A 129 -6.48 -6.03 0.32
CA LEU A 129 -6.91 -6.75 -0.87
C LEU A 129 -5.74 -7.46 -1.58
N GLY A 130 -4.56 -6.84 -1.65
CA GLY A 130 -3.35 -7.43 -2.24
C GLY A 130 -2.94 -8.73 -1.56
N ASP A 131 -2.84 -8.72 -0.23
CA ASP A 131 -2.53 -9.93 0.54
C ASP A 131 -3.64 -11.01 0.40
N LEU A 132 -4.91 -10.60 0.31
CA LEU A 132 -6.00 -11.56 0.04
C LEU A 132 -5.91 -12.17 -1.37
N ILE A 133 -5.60 -11.37 -2.40
CA ILE A 133 -5.40 -11.85 -3.78
C ILE A 133 -4.24 -12.83 -3.84
N GLU A 134 -3.12 -12.50 -3.19
CA GLU A 134 -1.96 -13.39 -3.13
C GLU A 134 -2.28 -14.67 -2.36
N SER A 135 -2.95 -14.56 -1.21
CA SER A 135 -3.43 -15.69 -0.44
C SER A 135 -4.34 -16.60 -1.27
N MET A 136 -5.25 -16.05 -2.08
CA MET A 136 -6.09 -16.84 -3.01
C MET A 136 -5.25 -17.57 -4.06
N LEU A 137 -4.30 -16.88 -4.70
CA LEU A 137 -3.41 -17.47 -5.70
C LEU A 137 -2.61 -18.66 -5.11
N LYS A 138 -2.12 -18.52 -3.88
CA LYS A 138 -1.42 -19.59 -3.15
C LYS A 138 -2.33 -20.79 -2.91
N ARG A 139 -3.61 -20.59 -2.57
CA ARG A 139 -4.59 -21.69 -2.40
C ARG A 139 -4.90 -22.41 -3.71
N ASP A 140 -5.08 -21.67 -4.80
CA ASP A 140 -5.35 -22.26 -6.13
C ASP A 140 -4.17 -23.12 -6.61
N LEU A 141 -2.94 -22.69 -6.32
CA LEU A 141 -1.72 -23.42 -6.64
C LEU A 141 -1.36 -24.50 -5.62
N LYS A 142 -2.13 -24.65 -4.54
CA LYS A 142 -1.88 -25.58 -3.42
C LYS A 142 -0.50 -25.40 -2.77
N VAL A 143 0.02 -24.18 -2.78
CA VAL A 143 1.27 -23.80 -2.13
C VAL A 143 0.99 -22.92 -0.91
N LYS A 144 1.92 -22.88 0.04
CA LYS A 144 1.81 -22.02 1.23
C LYS A 144 2.52 -20.69 1.04
N ASP A 145 3.74 -20.75 0.51
CA ASP A 145 4.62 -19.60 0.28
C ASP A 145 4.82 -19.45 -1.24
N SER A 146 4.96 -18.21 -1.73
CA SER A 146 5.11 -17.95 -3.16
C SER A 146 6.47 -18.39 -3.72
N GLY A 147 7.45 -18.62 -2.85
CA GLY A 147 8.77 -19.15 -3.18
C GLY A 147 9.67 -19.26 -1.95
N SER A 148 10.94 -19.64 -2.16
CA SER A 148 11.96 -19.75 -1.12
C SER A 148 13.07 -18.70 -1.24
N GLY A 149 12.82 -17.63 -2.02
CA GLY A 149 13.85 -16.69 -2.46
C GLY A 149 14.42 -15.79 -1.36
N LEU A 150 13.69 -15.57 -0.27
CA LEU A 150 14.12 -14.72 0.83
C LEU A 150 14.09 -15.49 2.16
N THR A 151 15.29 -15.75 2.68
CA THR A 151 15.50 -16.47 3.93
C THR A 151 14.72 -15.78 5.07
N GLY A 152 13.73 -16.50 5.61
CA GLY A 152 12.91 -16.04 6.73
C GLY A 152 11.65 -15.23 6.38
N HIS A 153 11.46 -14.83 5.11
CA HIS A 153 10.33 -13.99 4.68
C HIS A 153 9.42 -14.63 3.61
N GLY A 154 9.71 -15.86 3.18
CA GLY A 154 8.96 -16.54 2.13
C GLY A 154 9.48 -16.17 0.74
N GLY A 155 8.56 -15.98 -0.22
CA GLY A 155 8.88 -15.52 -1.56
C GLY A 155 8.83 -14.01 -1.69
N PHE A 156 9.36 -13.50 -2.81
CA PHE A 156 9.35 -12.06 -3.11
C PHE A 156 7.92 -11.51 -3.25
N LEU A 157 6.98 -12.34 -3.71
CA LEU A 157 5.58 -11.95 -3.84
C LEU A 157 4.92 -11.75 -2.47
N ASP A 158 5.30 -12.55 -1.46
CA ASP A 158 4.78 -12.45 -0.09
C ASP A 158 5.20 -11.14 0.61
N ILE A 159 6.15 -10.39 0.03
CA ILE A 159 6.63 -9.09 0.56
C ILE A 159 6.01 -7.92 -0.20
N THR A 160 5.59 -8.16 -1.45
CA THR A 160 5.17 -7.11 -2.37
C THR A 160 3.68 -7.16 -2.71
N ASP A 161 2.95 -8.19 -2.28
CA ASP A 161 1.52 -8.41 -2.47
C ASP A 161 0.65 -7.17 -2.20
N SER A 162 0.78 -6.55 -1.04
CA SER A 162 0.08 -5.33 -0.66
C SER A 162 0.51 -4.13 -1.53
N LEU A 163 1.80 -4.05 -1.85
CA LEU A 163 2.35 -2.95 -2.65
C LEU A 163 1.88 -3.02 -4.11
N LEU A 164 1.77 -4.22 -4.69
CA LEU A 164 1.32 -4.44 -6.06
C LEU A 164 -0.12 -3.94 -6.29
N VAL A 165 -0.99 -3.96 -5.28
CA VAL A 165 -2.32 -3.33 -5.40
C VAL A 165 -2.28 -1.84 -5.10
N ASN A 166 -1.41 -1.40 -4.19
CA ASN A 166 -1.32 0.01 -3.81
C ASN A 166 -0.69 0.92 -4.87
N LEU A 167 0.25 0.42 -5.69
CA LEU A 167 0.84 1.19 -6.79
C LEU A 167 -0.18 1.66 -7.84
N PRO A 168 -1.05 0.80 -8.42
CA PRO A 168 -2.08 1.26 -9.35
C PRO A 168 -3.10 2.17 -8.68
N LEU A 169 -3.49 1.91 -7.43
CA LEU A 169 -4.38 2.80 -6.68
C LEU A 169 -3.79 4.20 -6.53
N MET A 170 -2.51 4.30 -6.18
CA MET A 170 -1.81 5.57 -6.11
C MET A 170 -1.73 6.27 -7.47
N PHE A 171 -1.45 5.51 -8.53
CA PHE A 171 -1.39 6.06 -9.89
C PHE A 171 -2.72 6.71 -10.28
N PHE A 172 -3.85 6.02 -10.08
CA PHE A 172 -5.16 6.58 -10.38
C PHE A 172 -5.52 7.75 -9.46
N TYR A 173 -5.12 7.71 -8.19
CA TYR A 173 -5.31 8.85 -7.28
C TYR A 173 -4.59 10.09 -7.81
N VAL A 174 -3.30 9.98 -8.16
CA VAL A 174 -2.52 11.09 -8.70
C VAL A 174 -3.14 11.60 -10.00
N LEU A 175 -3.53 10.70 -10.91
CA LEU A 175 -4.16 11.06 -12.18
C LEU A 175 -5.47 11.85 -12.02
N LEU A 176 -6.27 11.54 -10.99
CA LEU A 176 -7.60 12.12 -10.79
C LEU A 176 -7.59 13.38 -9.93
N PHE A 177 -6.68 13.48 -8.96
CA PHE A 177 -6.76 14.48 -7.90
C PHE A 177 -5.56 15.42 -7.84
N GLU A 178 -4.41 15.02 -8.38
CA GLU A 178 -3.19 15.82 -8.32
C GLU A 178 -2.89 16.44 -9.70
N PRO A 179 -2.59 17.74 -9.78
CA PRO A 179 -2.20 18.40 -11.02
C PRO A 179 -0.72 18.11 -11.36
N ILE A 180 -0.26 16.88 -11.14
CA ILE A 180 1.12 16.46 -11.35
C ILE A 180 1.25 15.97 -12.80
N PRO A 181 2.20 16.51 -13.59
CA PRO A 181 2.49 15.97 -14.89
C PRO A 181 3.07 14.56 -14.71
N LEU A 182 2.27 13.55 -15.04
CA LEU A 182 2.74 12.18 -15.11
C LEU A 182 3.77 12.06 -16.24
N ALA A 183 4.83 11.28 -15.99
CA ALA A 183 5.85 10.98 -16.99
C ALA A 183 5.34 9.94 -18.01
N ILE A 184 4.38 10.34 -18.86
CA ILE A 184 3.75 9.52 -19.91
C ILE A 184 4.19 10.00 -21.30
#